data_AF-A0A815Y2U1-F1
#
_entry.id   AF-A0A815Y2U1-F1
#
_cell.length_a   1.000
_cell.length_b   1.000
_cell.length_c   1.000
_cell.angle_alpha   90.00
_cell.angle_beta   90.00
_cell.angle_gamma   90.00
#
_symmetry.space_group_name_H-M   'P 1'
#
loop_
_entity.id
_entity.type
_entity.pdbx_description
1 polymer ?
#
loop_
_entity_poly.entity_id
_entity_poly.type
_entity_poly.pdbx_seq_one_letter_code
_entity_poly.pdbx_strand_id
1 'polypeptide(L)'
;MEYVVQRPPRPPACRMRPYLQFVTTDLENKLWIGSDYLTNESFCIPQYNQKWRGAFFSCSGFDATVSKEIALGLTYNTVWNHLLSIHEENPFHILLWSGDQNYNDFVIEDVPFLLNWTHMEWNQKWTLEFTDESKYEVKQYYFNNYAEHWERRPEMK
;
A
#
# COMPACT_ATOMS: atom_id res chain seq x y z
N MET A 1 18.25 -44.21 -1.00
CA MET A 1 17.55 -44.17 0.30
C MET A 1 16.73 -42.90 0.33
N GLU A 2 15.42 -43.01 0.15
CA GLU A 2 14.51 -41.87 0.28
C GLU A 2 14.35 -41.52 1.76
N TYR A 3 14.52 -40.25 2.10
CA TYR A 3 14.29 -39.76 3.46
C TYR A 3 12.77 -39.71 3.70
N VAL A 4 12.23 -40.78 4.25
CA VAL A 4 10.83 -40.83 4.69
C VAL A 4 10.69 -39.90 5.91
N VAL A 5 9.96 -38.80 5.74
CA VAL A 5 9.65 -37.86 6.82
C VAL A 5 8.76 -38.58 7.86
N GLN A 6 9.35 -38.99 8.98
CA GLN A 6 8.67 -39.77 10.03
C GLN A 6 7.70 -38.95 10.90
N ARG A 7 7.53 -37.65 10.62
CA ARG A 7 6.57 -36.78 11.31
C ARG A 7 5.90 -35.86 10.28
N PRO A 8 4.65 -36.16 9.86
CA PRO A 8 3.91 -35.22 9.02
C PRO A 8 3.77 -33.88 9.75
N PRO A 9 3.72 -32.73 9.02
CA PRO A 9 3.44 -31.45 9.64
C PRO A 9 2.15 -31.57 10.45
N ARG A 10 2.19 -31.15 11.73
CA ARG A 10 0.98 -31.10 12.54
C ARG A 10 0.08 -30.03 11.92
N PRO A 11 -1.24 -30.27 11.78
CA PRO A 11 -2.16 -29.22 11.40
C PRO A 11 -1.91 -27.98 12.26
N PRO A 12 -1.88 -26.79 11.64
CA PRO A 12 -1.69 -25.54 12.37
C PRO A 12 -2.78 -25.43 13.42
N ALA A 13 -2.45 -24.88 14.59
CA ALA A 13 -3.37 -24.77 15.71
C ALA A 13 -4.70 -24.13 15.27
N CYS A 14 -5.81 -24.67 15.77
CA CYS A 14 -7.14 -24.19 15.42
C CYS A 14 -7.29 -22.71 15.81
N ARG A 15 -7.34 -21.84 14.79
CA ARG A 15 -7.69 -20.41 14.82
C ARG A 15 -6.77 -19.49 15.64
N MET A 16 -5.95 -18.71 14.94
CA MET A 16 -5.67 -17.33 15.39
C MET A 16 -6.87 -16.47 15.00
N ARG A 17 -7.83 -16.29 15.92
CA ARG A 17 -8.92 -15.32 15.71
C ARG A 17 -8.34 -13.88 15.75
N PRO A 18 -8.84 -12.93 14.93
CA PRO A 18 -10.14 -12.96 14.23
C PRO A 18 -10.13 -13.14 12.70
N TYR A 19 -8.98 -13.14 12.00
CA TYR A 19 -9.00 -12.97 10.53
C TYR A 19 -8.10 -13.93 9.72
N LEU A 20 -7.35 -14.83 10.36
CA LEU A 20 -6.39 -15.68 9.66
C LEU A 20 -6.75 -17.16 9.86
N GLN A 21 -7.11 -17.83 8.77
CA GLN A 21 -7.26 -19.28 8.74
C GLN A 21 -6.04 -19.90 8.06
N PHE A 22 -5.42 -20.88 8.70
CA PHE A 22 -4.46 -21.72 8.00
C PHE A 22 -5.22 -22.74 7.15
N VAL A 23 -4.87 -22.84 5.86
CA VAL A 23 -5.61 -23.66 4.89
C VAL A 23 -4.86 -24.96 4.60
N THR A 24 -3.57 -24.87 4.26
CA THR A 24 -2.79 -26.02 3.81
C THR A 24 -1.28 -25.81 3.99
N THR A 25 -0.50 -26.85 3.72
CA THR A 25 0.96 -26.83 3.71
C THR A 25 1.44 -27.31 2.35
N ASP A 26 2.28 -26.53 1.68
CA ASP A 26 3.02 -26.97 0.49
C ASP A 26 4.31 -27.65 0.96
N LEU A 27 4.38 -28.97 0.83
CA LEU A 27 5.52 -29.77 1.27
C LEU A 27 6.72 -29.67 0.32
N GLU A 28 6.48 -29.42 -0.96
CA GLU A 28 7.52 -29.30 -1.98
C GLU A 28 8.30 -28.00 -1.77
N ASN A 29 7.57 -26.90 -1.63
CA ASN A 29 8.14 -25.58 -1.38
C ASN A 29 8.36 -25.27 0.10
N LYS A 30 7.94 -26.19 0.99
CA LYS A 30 8.09 -26.10 2.45
C LYS A 30 7.35 -24.90 3.06
N LEU A 31 6.23 -24.48 2.49
CA LEU A 31 5.46 -23.31 2.90
C LEU A 31 4.21 -23.66 3.71
N TRP A 32 3.87 -22.80 4.68
CA TRP A 32 2.55 -22.79 5.30
C TRP A 32 1.67 -21.75 4.59
N ILE A 33 0.52 -22.19 4.07
CA ILE A 33 -0.41 -21.32 3.34
C ILE A 33 -1.66 -21.12 4.21
N GLY A 34 -1.90 -19.87 4.58
CA GLY A 34 -3.15 -19.44 5.18
C GLY A 34 -3.95 -18.57 4.21
N SER A 35 -5.21 -18.32 4.55
CA SER A 35 -6.09 -17.40 3.84
C SER A 35 -6.87 -16.53 4.80
N ASP A 36 -7.17 -15.30 4.37
CA ASP A 36 -8.16 -14.44 5.01
C ASP A 36 -9.56 -14.83 4.53
N TYR A 37 -10.45 -15.07 5.50
CA TYR A 37 -11.82 -15.52 5.27
C TYR A 37 -12.67 -14.48 4.49
N LEU A 38 -12.33 -13.20 4.55
CA LEU A 38 -13.10 -12.14 3.90
C LEU A 38 -12.69 -11.89 2.45
N THR A 39 -11.42 -12.08 2.14
CA THR A 39 -10.83 -11.69 0.85
C THR A 39 -10.47 -12.89 -0.02
N ASN A 40 -10.46 -14.10 0.54
CA ASN A 40 -9.97 -15.33 -0.10
C ASN A 40 -8.50 -15.22 -0.58
N GLU A 41 -7.77 -14.21 -0.09
CA GLU A 41 -6.36 -13.99 -0.34
C GLU A 41 -5.52 -14.97 0.47
N SER A 42 -4.33 -15.29 0.00
CA SER A 42 -3.43 -16.23 0.67
C SER A 42 -2.19 -15.55 1.26
N PHE A 43 -1.66 -16.09 2.36
CA PHE A 43 -0.42 -15.61 2.98
C PHE A 43 0.51 -16.78 3.30
N CYS A 44 1.81 -16.52 3.18
CA CYS A 44 2.87 -17.52 3.39
C CYS A 44 3.63 -17.28 4.70
N ILE A 45 3.71 -18.31 5.55
CA ILE A 45 4.52 -18.29 6.77
C ILE A 45 5.77 -19.16 6.58
N PRO A 46 6.98 -18.64 6.86
CA PRO A 46 8.20 -19.41 6.73
C PRO A 46 8.32 -20.43 7.87
N GLN A 47 9.00 -21.55 7.61
CA GLN A 47 9.43 -22.43 8.70
C GLN A 47 10.52 -21.78 9.54
N TYR A 48 10.65 -22.24 10.79
CA TYR A 48 11.66 -21.73 11.72
C TYR A 48 13.11 -21.75 11.17
N ASN A 49 13.46 -22.78 10.37
CA ASN A 49 14.79 -22.94 9.77
C ASN A 49 14.85 -22.54 8.28
N GLN A 50 13.80 -21.92 7.73
CA GLN A 50 13.78 -21.48 6.33
C GLN A 50 14.39 -20.08 6.20
N LYS A 51 15.06 -19.82 5.08
CA LYS A 51 15.49 -18.45 4.74
C LYS A 51 14.27 -17.57 4.50
N TRP A 52 14.19 -16.44 5.17
CA TRP A 52 13.10 -15.49 4.98
C TRP A 52 13.36 -14.60 3.77
N ARG A 53 12.29 -14.27 3.06
CA ARG A 53 12.26 -13.31 1.96
C ARG A 53 11.31 -12.20 2.33
N GLY A 54 11.75 -10.97 2.12
CA GLY A 54 10.95 -9.78 2.33
C GLY A 54 10.98 -8.91 1.09
N ALA A 55 9.93 -8.11 0.93
CA ALA A 55 9.86 -7.04 -0.04
C ALA A 55 9.83 -5.70 0.70
N PHE A 56 10.33 -4.66 0.03
CA PHE A 56 10.35 -3.29 0.51
C PHE A 56 9.92 -2.38 -0.61
N PHE A 57 9.08 -1.40 -0.30
CA PHE A 57 8.82 -0.31 -1.21
C PHE A 57 8.64 1.01 -0.46
N SER A 58 8.88 2.09 -1.20
CA SER A 58 8.83 3.47 -0.74
C SER A 58 8.40 4.32 -1.93
N CYS A 59 7.78 5.46 -1.65
CA CYS A 59 7.57 6.49 -2.68
C CYS A 59 6.77 5.98 -3.89
N SER A 60 5.66 5.25 -3.66
CA SER A 60 4.87 4.63 -4.73
C SER A 60 3.94 5.60 -5.47
N GLY A 61 4.36 6.86 -5.61
CA GLY A 61 3.67 7.89 -6.37
C GLY A 61 4.62 8.59 -7.34
N PHE A 62 4.10 9.59 -8.04
CA PHE A 62 4.89 10.45 -8.91
C PHE A 62 5.06 11.81 -8.24
N ASP A 63 6.27 12.35 -8.27
CA ASP A 63 6.49 13.74 -7.87
C ASP A 63 6.05 14.72 -8.97
N ALA A 64 6.09 16.01 -8.64
CA ALA A 64 5.70 17.09 -9.55
C ALA A 64 6.59 17.24 -10.80
N THR A 65 7.75 16.57 -10.85
CA THR A 65 8.70 16.63 -11.98
C THR A 65 8.37 15.62 -13.07
N VAL A 66 7.54 14.61 -12.77
CA VAL A 66 7.10 13.61 -13.74
C VAL A 66 5.98 14.18 -14.61
N SER A 67 6.12 14.08 -15.93
CA SER A 67 5.09 14.56 -16.84
C SER A 67 3.81 13.72 -16.71
N LYS A 68 2.66 14.38 -16.88
CA LYS A 68 1.35 13.70 -16.84
C LYS A 68 1.24 12.55 -17.85
N GLU A 69 1.88 12.69 -19.01
CA GLU A 69 1.92 11.63 -20.03
C GLU A 69 2.65 10.38 -19.52
N ILE A 70 3.80 10.55 -18.84
CA ILE A 70 4.55 9.45 -18.24
C ILE A 70 3.75 8.83 -17.09
N ALA A 71 3.16 9.65 -16.22
CA ALA A 71 2.33 9.18 -15.11
C ALA A 71 1.12 8.36 -15.59
N LEU A 72 0.46 8.78 -16.68
CA LEU A 72 -0.66 8.04 -17.28
C LEU A 72 -0.20 6.75 -17.98
N GLY A 73 1.00 6.74 -18.57
CA GLY A 73 1.58 5.56 -19.22
C GLY A 73 2.08 4.50 -18.24
N LEU A 74 2.57 4.93 -17.07
CA LEU A 74 2.99 4.06 -15.97
C LEU A 74 1.84 3.92 -14.98
N THR A 75 0.95 2.95 -15.22
CA THR A 75 -0.15 2.73 -14.27
C THR A 75 0.41 2.40 -12.89
N TYR A 76 -0.21 2.93 -11.83
CA TYR A 76 0.15 2.62 -10.43
C TYR A 76 0.24 1.11 -10.18
N ASN A 77 -0.62 0.34 -10.83
CA ASN A 77 -0.66 -1.12 -10.72
C ASN A 77 0.59 -1.80 -11.30
N THR A 78 1.40 -1.15 -12.13
CA THR A 78 2.56 -1.79 -12.78
C THR A 78 3.55 -2.33 -11.75
N VAL A 79 3.90 -1.52 -10.75
CA VAL A 79 4.83 -1.92 -9.68
C VAL A 79 4.20 -3.00 -8.80
N TRP A 80 2.92 -2.85 -8.47
CA TRP A 80 2.20 -3.81 -7.64
C TRP A 80 1.99 -5.16 -8.32
N ASN A 81 1.62 -5.17 -9.60
CA ASN A 81 1.47 -6.37 -10.41
C ASN A 81 2.82 -7.08 -10.56
N HIS A 82 3.92 -6.34 -10.76
CA HIS A 82 5.24 -6.92 -10.81
C HIS A 82 5.67 -7.50 -9.45
N LEU A 83 5.42 -6.78 -8.36
CA LEU A 83 5.72 -7.27 -7.02
C LEU A 83 4.89 -8.53 -6.70
N LEU A 84 3.62 -8.54 -7.11
CA LEU A 84 2.73 -9.69 -6.98
C LEU A 84 3.23 -10.87 -7.82
N SER A 85 3.67 -10.67 -9.06
CA SER A 85 4.20 -11.76 -9.88
C SER A 85 5.44 -12.39 -9.25
N ILE A 86 6.33 -11.59 -8.66
CA ILE A 86 7.49 -12.12 -7.92
C ILE A 86 7.03 -12.89 -6.66
N HIS A 87 5.99 -12.42 -5.98
CA HIS A 87 5.41 -13.10 -4.81
C HIS A 87 4.78 -14.44 -5.19
N GLU A 88 4.08 -14.52 -6.32
CA GLU A 88 3.47 -15.75 -6.83
C GLU A 88 4.53 -16.80 -7.22
N GLU A 89 5.64 -16.38 -7.85
CA GLU A 89 6.75 -17.28 -8.19
C GLU A 89 7.52 -17.77 -6.95
N ASN A 90 7.75 -16.87 -6.00
CA ASN A 90 8.43 -17.18 -4.75
C ASN A 90 7.88 -16.25 -3.66
N PRO A 91 7.18 -16.78 -2.65
CA PRO A 91 6.52 -15.91 -1.68
C PRO A 91 7.46 -15.05 -0.83
N PHE A 92 6.99 -13.84 -0.57
CA PHE A 92 7.50 -12.97 0.48
C PHE A 92 6.79 -13.29 1.80
N HIS A 93 7.52 -13.19 2.90
CA HIS A 93 7.00 -13.42 4.26
C HIS A 93 6.75 -12.11 5.01
N ILE A 94 7.34 -11.02 4.52
CA ILE A 94 7.16 -9.66 5.04
C ILE A 94 7.18 -8.67 3.88
N LEU A 95 6.25 -7.72 3.89
CA LEU A 95 6.26 -6.57 3.00
C LEU A 95 6.41 -5.33 3.89
N LEU A 96 7.54 -4.64 3.78
CA LEU A 96 7.81 -3.43 4.53
C LEU A 96 7.42 -2.21 3.69
N TRP A 97 6.48 -1.44 4.23
CA TRP A 97 6.01 -0.19 3.64
C TRP A 97 6.80 0.95 4.27
N SER A 98 7.58 1.65 3.46
CA SER A 98 8.23 2.89 3.88
C SER A 98 7.26 4.07 3.77
N GLY A 99 7.73 5.26 4.13
CA GLY A 99 6.98 6.51 4.00
C GLY A 99 6.65 6.91 2.56
N ASP A 100 6.07 8.11 2.42
CA ASP A 100 5.72 8.76 1.15
C ASP A 100 4.75 7.95 0.28
N GLN A 101 3.65 7.51 0.89
CA GLN A 101 2.58 6.80 0.17
C GLN A 101 1.53 7.76 -0.39
N ASN A 102 1.11 8.75 0.41
CA ASN A 102 0.10 9.73 -0.01
C ASN A 102 0.76 11.10 -0.21
N TYR A 103 0.97 11.48 -1.46
CA TYR A 103 1.49 12.81 -1.83
C TYR A 103 0.38 13.84 -1.75
N ASN A 104 0.60 14.91 -0.97
CA ASN A 104 -0.36 15.99 -0.77
C ASN A 104 0.29 17.37 -0.99
N ASP A 105 1.43 17.38 -1.68
CA ASP A 105 2.26 18.55 -1.92
C ASP A 105 1.50 19.63 -2.68
N PHE A 106 0.54 19.22 -3.53
CA PHE A 106 -0.30 20.10 -4.35
C PHE A 106 -1.44 20.78 -3.58
N VAL A 107 -1.58 20.56 -2.27
CA VAL A 107 -2.64 21.19 -1.46
C VAL A 107 -2.62 22.71 -1.53
N ILE A 108 -1.43 23.30 -1.72
CA ILE A 108 -1.26 24.75 -1.82
C ILE A 108 -1.79 25.26 -3.16
N GLU A 109 -1.52 24.57 -4.25
CA GLU A 109 -1.99 24.92 -5.59
C GLU A 109 -3.48 24.62 -5.80
N ASP A 110 -3.97 23.52 -5.24
CA ASP A 110 -5.32 23.01 -5.50
C ASP A 110 -6.39 23.64 -4.62
N VAL A 111 -6.04 24.09 -3.41
CA VAL A 111 -6.99 24.74 -2.50
C VAL A 111 -7.02 26.26 -2.75
N PRO A 112 -8.14 26.85 -3.19
CA PRO A 112 -8.21 28.26 -3.60
C PRO A 112 -7.72 29.24 -2.53
N PHE A 113 -8.08 29.01 -1.26
CA PHE A 113 -7.62 29.84 -0.15
C PHE A 113 -6.08 29.83 -0.03
N LEU A 114 -5.46 28.66 -0.12
CA LEU A 114 -4.01 28.51 0.02
C LEU A 114 -3.28 29.08 -1.19
N LEU A 115 -3.79 28.84 -2.40
CA LEU A 115 -3.25 29.41 -3.63
C LEU A 115 -3.26 30.94 -3.57
N ASN A 116 -4.38 31.54 -3.18
CA ASN A 116 -4.48 32.99 -3.02
C ASN A 116 -3.51 33.52 -1.95
N TRP A 117 -3.36 32.79 -0.83
CA TRP A 117 -2.41 33.13 0.21
C TRP A 117 -0.95 33.14 -0.30
N THR A 118 -0.59 32.30 -1.27
CA THR A 118 0.76 32.34 -1.87
C THR A 118 1.06 33.63 -2.62
N HIS A 119 0.06 34.23 -3.27
CA HIS A 119 0.21 35.42 -4.11
C HIS A 119 0.14 36.76 -3.36
N MET A 120 -0.14 36.74 -2.06
CA MET A 120 -0.26 37.95 -1.26
C MET A 120 1.09 38.53 -0.82
N GLU A 121 1.11 39.82 -0.51
CA GLU A 121 2.28 40.47 0.08
C GLU A 121 2.55 39.95 1.50
N TRP A 122 3.83 39.87 1.88
CA TRP A 122 4.27 39.28 3.16
C TRP A 122 3.48 39.78 4.37
N ASN A 123 3.26 41.10 4.48
CA ASN A 123 2.56 41.68 5.61
C ASN A 123 1.05 41.36 5.62
N GLN A 124 0.45 41.10 4.46
CA GLN A 124 -0.98 40.77 4.34
C GLN A 124 -1.24 39.30 4.71
N LYS A 125 -0.33 38.39 4.36
CA LYS A 125 -0.44 36.94 4.64
C LYS A 125 -0.75 36.63 6.10
N TRP A 126 -0.14 37.38 7.02
CA TRP A 126 -0.26 37.16 8.46
C TRP A 126 -1.48 37.83 9.10
N THR A 127 -2.22 38.65 8.33
CA THR A 127 -3.46 39.29 8.80
C THR A 127 -4.73 38.52 8.47
N LEU A 128 -4.61 37.48 7.62
CA LEU A 128 -5.75 36.66 7.22
C LEU A 128 -6.15 35.68 8.30
N GLU A 129 -7.46 35.57 8.49
CA GLU A 129 -8.04 34.53 9.31
C GLU A 129 -8.21 33.24 8.50
N PHE A 130 -7.77 32.12 9.07
CA PHE A 130 -8.06 30.80 8.53
C PHE A 130 -9.47 30.39 8.96
N THR A 131 -10.45 30.72 8.11
CA THR A 131 -11.87 30.55 8.40
C THR A 131 -12.27 29.07 8.49
N ASP A 132 -13.45 28.80 9.03
CA ASP A 132 -13.99 27.43 9.08
C ASP A 132 -14.29 26.86 7.69
N GLU A 133 -14.60 27.72 6.72
CA GLU A 133 -14.74 27.33 5.30
C GLU A 133 -13.39 26.88 4.73
N SER A 134 -12.31 27.66 4.91
CA SER A 134 -10.98 27.27 4.44
C SER A 134 -10.46 26.01 5.13
N LYS A 135 -10.75 25.84 6.43
CA LYS A 135 -10.48 24.57 7.15
C LYS A 135 -11.23 23.39 6.53
N TYR A 136 -12.48 23.59 6.13
CA TYR A 136 -13.29 22.56 5.49
C TYR A 136 -12.73 22.17 4.13
N GLU A 137 -12.37 23.14 3.28
CA GLU A 137 -11.75 22.89 1.98
C GLU A 137 -10.48 22.05 2.10
N VAL A 138 -9.57 22.41 3.01
CA VAL A 138 -8.34 21.66 3.25
C VAL A 138 -8.62 20.24 3.75
N LYS A 139 -9.58 20.06 4.66
CA LYS A 139 -9.98 18.72 5.15
C LYS A 139 -10.56 17.86 4.03
N GLN A 140 -11.43 18.43 3.19
CA GLN A 140 -12.01 17.73 2.05
C GLN A 140 -10.92 17.32 1.05
N TYR A 141 -9.95 18.20 0.77
CA TYR A 141 -8.81 17.88 -0.09
C TYR A 141 -8.05 16.65 0.41
N TYR A 142 -7.61 16.65 1.67
CA TYR A 142 -6.88 15.51 2.24
C TYR A 142 -7.71 14.23 2.25
N PHE A 143 -8.99 14.32 2.60
CA PHE A 143 -9.87 13.16 2.64
C PHE A 143 -10.08 12.56 1.24
N ASN A 144 -10.39 13.40 0.25
CA ASN A 144 -10.62 12.96 -1.12
C ASN A 144 -9.35 12.39 -1.74
N ASN A 145 -8.20 13.07 -1.58
CA ASN A 145 -6.93 12.56 -2.09
C ASN A 145 -6.54 11.22 -1.45
N TYR A 146 -6.79 11.05 -0.14
CA TYR A 146 -6.63 9.75 0.51
C TYR A 146 -7.60 8.70 -0.05
N ALA A 147 -8.89 9.02 -0.14
CA ALA A 147 -9.91 8.09 -0.63
C ALA A 147 -9.62 7.66 -2.07
N GLU A 148 -9.34 8.59 -2.99
CA GLU A 148 -8.97 8.31 -4.37
C GLU A 148 -7.71 7.45 -4.46
N HIS A 149 -6.68 7.77 -3.64
CA HIS A 149 -5.47 6.97 -3.57
C HIS A 149 -5.78 5.52 -3.14
N TRP A 150 -6.70 5.25 -2.23
CA TRP A 150 -6.96 3.89 -1.73
C TRP A 150 -8.18 3.18 -2.35
N GLU A 151 -9.05 3.88 -3.07
CA GLU A 151 -10.25 3.32 -3.72
C GLU A 151 -10.00 2.82 -5.17
N ARG A 152 -9.00 3.39 -5.87
CA ARG A 152 -8.45 2.98 -7.19
C ARG A 152 -9.35 2.12 -8.09
N ARG A 153 -10.45 2.71 -8.57
CA ARG A 153 -11.00 2.41 -9.91
C ARG A 153 -10.14 3.12 -10.97
N PRO A 154 -10.05 2.62 -12.21
CA PRO A 154 -9.20 3.21 -13.25
C PRO A 154 -9.47 4.71 -13.39
N GLU A 155 -8.39 5.49 -13.37
CA GLU A 155 -8.43 6.95 -13.45
C GLU A 155 -9.15 7.38 -14.74
N MET A 156 -10.36 7.92 -14.59
CA MET A 156 -11.07 8.63 -15.64
C MET A 156 -11.23 10.06 -15.17
N LYS A 157 -10.72 11.01 -15.96
CA LYS A 157 -11.26 12.37 -15.97
C LYS A 157 -12.59 12.38 -16.72
#